data_AF-A0A1G7E4D4-F1
#
_entry.id   AF-A0A1G7E4D4-F1
#
_cell.length_a   1.000
_cell.length_b   1.000
_cell.length_c   1.000
_cell.angle_alpha   90.00
_cell.angle_beta   90.00
_cell.angle_gamma   90.00
#
_symmetry.space_group_name_H-M   'P 1'
#
loop_
_entity.id
_entity.type
_entity.pdbx_description
1 polymer ?
#
loop_
_entity_poly.entity_id
_entity_poly.type
_entity_poly.pdbx_seq_one_letter_code
_entity_poly.pdbx_strand_id
1 'polypeptide(L)'
;MADRRGRLSAIVAALSVTAAISVGGVAWVAISDRDATIAEARDDLSQARDRIGTLEVEQENLLLELEAALRIGERLSDQVDTLERDLAESRGTRLEVREIRSTADFPIQRAMADAGDTVAGFAAREGTTEAVVRALNPWLEGTETLETFQTLWVPKQQ
;
A
#
# COMPACT_ATOMS: atom_id res chain seq x y z
N MET A 1 25.82 -12.94 103.15
CA MET A 1 25.61 -11.78 102.23
C MET A 1 26.56 -11.86 101.01
N ALA A 2 26.60 -12.97 100.26
CA ALA A 2 27.56 -13.13 99.15
C ALA A 2 26.94 -13.48 97.78
N ASP A 3 25.60 -13.63 97.68
CA ASP A 3 24.98 -14.26 96.51
C ASP A 3 24.22 -13.29 95.56
N ARG A 4 24.22 -11.98 95.86
CA ARG A 4 23.54 -10.97 95.01
C ARG A 4 24.40 -10.42 93.88
N ARG A 5 25.73 -10.51 93.95
CA ARG A 5 26.64 -9.92 92.93
C ARG A 5 26.75 -10.77 91.66
N GLY A 6 26.65 -12.10 91.76
CA GLY A 6 26.71 -12.99 90.60
C GLY A 6 25.48 -12.89 89.67
N ARG A 7 24.29 -12.73 90.26
CA ARG A 7 23.03 -12.62 89.48
C ARG A 7 22.90 -11.31 88.71
N LEU A 8 23.40 -10.20 89.26
CA LEU A 8 23.38 -8.89 88.57
C LEU A 8 24.32 -8.86 87.36
N SER A 9 25.49 -9.51 87.45
CA SER A 9 26.42 -9.66 86.32
C SER A 9 25.81 -10.44 85.15
N ALA A 10 25.15 -11.56 85.45
CA ALA A 10 24.50 -12.38 84.44
C ALA A 10 23.34 -11.66 83.73
N ILE A 11 22.56 -10.86 84.45
CA ILE A 11 21.45 -10.08 83.88
C ILE A 11 21.98 -8.96 82.97
N VAL A 12 23.05 -8.27 83.36
CA VAL A 12 23.66 -7.20 82.54
C VAL A 12 24.30 -7.78 81.28
N ALA A 13 24.95 -8.94 81.36
CA ALA A 13 25.51 -9.63 80.19
C ALA A 13 24.42 -10.17 79.24
N ALA A 14 23.31 -10.68 79.77
CA ALA A 14 22.18 -11.12 78.94
C ALA A 14 21.48 -9.95 78.22
N LEU A 15 21.33 -8.80 78.90
CA LEU A 15 20.77 -7.59 78.30
C LEU A 15 21.68 -7.00 77.22
N SER A 16 23.00 -7.01 77.39
CA SER A 16 23.92 -6.50 76.38
C SER A 16 23.99 -7.37 75.13
N VAL A 17 23.94 -8.70 75.27
CA VAL A 17 23.88 -9.63 74.13
C VAL A 17 22.55 -9.49 73.38
N THR A 18 21.44 -9.34 74.10
CA THR A 18 20.12 -9.17 73.47
C THR A 18 20.03 -7.82 72.73
N ALA A 19 20.55 -6.74 73.33
CA ALA A 19 20.61 -5.43 72.70
C ALA A 19 21.50 -5.43 71.45
N ALA A 20 22.68 -6.08 71.49
CA ALA A 20 23.58 -6.17 70.35
C ALA A 20 22.97 -6.97 69.18
N ILE A 21 22.27 -8.07 69.47
CA ILE A 21 21.56 -8.86 68.45
C ILE A 21 20.41 -8.06 67.84
N SER A 22 19.65 -7.31 68.66
CA SER A 22 18.55 -6.50 68.16
C SER A 22 19.01 -5.33 67.27
N VAL A 23 20.10 -4.65 67.62
CA VAL A 23 20.64 -3.54 66.81
C VAL A 23 21.28 -4.05 65.53
N GLY A 24 21.98 -5.19 65.57
CA GLY A 24 22.52 -5.84 64.37
C GLY A 24 21.44 -6.33 63.41
N GLY A 25 20.34 -6.88 63.91
CA GLY A 25 19.20 -7.32 63.09
C GLY A 25 18.51 -6.17 62.37
N VAL A 26 18.26 -5.04 63.05
CA VAL A 26 17.62 -3.86 62.44
C VAL A 26 18.53 -3.20 61.40
N ALA A 27 19.84 -3.12 61.66
CA ALA A 27 20.81 -2.61 60.69
C ALA A 27 20.91 -3.49 59.44
N TRP A 28 20.85 -4.82 59.60
CA TRP A 28 20.89 -5.76 58.48
C TRP A 28 19.62 -5.69 57.62
N VAL A 29 18.44 -5.55 58.25
CA VAL A 29 17.17 -5.35 57.52
C VAL A 29 17.21 -4.05 56.71
N ALA A 30 17.65 -2.93 57.30
CA ALA A 30 17.75 -1.65 56.59
C ALA A 30 18.76 -1.68 55.42
N ILE A 31 19.85 -2.45 55.53
CA ILE A 31 20.81 -2.66 54.44
C ILE A 31 20.20 -3.54 53.35
N SER A 32 19.49 -4.61 53.71
CA SER A 32 18.84 -5.50 52.74
C SER A 32 17.76 -4.79 51.93
N ASP A 33 17.01 -3.87 52.55
CA ASP A 33 15.99 -3.04 51.89
C ASP A 33 16.63 -2.05 50.90
N ARG A 34 17.82 -1.54 51.24
CA ARG A 34 18.62 -0.67 50.36
C ARG A 34 19.21 -1.43 49.18
N ASP A 35 19.67 -2.65 49.38
CA ASP A 35 20.20 -3.48 48.30
C ASP A 35 19.07 -3.90 47.34
N ALA A 36 17.88 -4.19 47.86
CA ALA A 36 16.68 -4.47 47.06
C ALA A 36 16.26 -3.27 46.20
N THR A 37 16.19 -2.07 46.79
CA THR A 37 15.84 -0.84 46.05
C THR A 37 16.89 -0.44 45.00
N ILE A 38 18.19 -0.68 45.26
CA ILE A 38 19.24 -0.46 44.27
C ILE A 38 19.14 -1.49 43.12
N ALA A 39 18.78 -2.73 43.42
CA ALA A 39 18.58 -3.76 42.40
C ALA A 39 17.38 -3.43 41.50
N GLU A 40 16.26 -3.01 42.08
CA GLU A 40 15.07 -2.54 41.36
C GLU A 40 15.37 -1.33 40.48
N ALA A 41 16.03 -0.30 41.02
CA ALA A 41 16.41 0.88 40.24
C ALA A 41 17.37 0.56 39.08
N ARG A 42 18.20 -0.49 39.20
CA ARG A 42 19.06 -0.96 38.09
C ARG A 42 18.26 -1.67 37.02
N ASP A 43 17.29 -2.50 37.42
CA ASP A 43 16.41 -3.22 36.51
C ASP A 43 15.56 -2.23 35.69
N ASP A 44 15.00 -1.22 36.36
CA ASP A 44 14.27 -0.12 35.72
C ASP A 44 15.14 0.64 34.72
N LEU A 45 16.42 0.89 35.05
CA LEU A 45 17.35 1.60 34.17
C LEU A 45 17.73 0.74 32.95
N SER A 46 17.94 -0.57 33.11
CA SER A 46 18.11 -1.48 31.97
C SER A 46 16.86 -1.50 31.09
N GLN A 47 15.67 -1.63 31.68
CA GLN A 47 14.44 -1.66 30.92
C GLN A 47 14.19 -0.33 30.17
N ALA A 48 14.51 0.81 30.79
CA ALA A 48 14.43 2.11 30.15
C ALA A 48 15.41 2.23 28.97
N ARG A 49 16.65 1.74 29.13
CA ARG A 49 17.64 1.72 28.04
C ARG A 49 17.20 0.84 26.88
N ASP A 50 16.67 -0.34 27.17
CA ASP A 50 16.19 -1.26 26.14
C ASP A 50 15.03 -0.62 25.37
N ARG A 51 14.10 0.05 26.06
CA ARG A 51 13.00 0.81 25.41
C ARG A 51 13.50 1.95 24.55
N ILE A 52 14.49 2.71 25.01
CA ILE A 52 15.11 3.77 24.21
C ILE A 52 15.73 3.17 22.95
N GLY A 53 16.50 2.10 23.07
CA GLY A 53 17.11 1.42 21.91
C GLY A 53 16.07 0.93 20.91
N THR A 54 14.94 0.36 21.38
CA THR A 54 13.86 -0.05 20.47
C THR A 54 13.21 1.14 19.76
N LEU A 55 12.97 2.25 20.48
CA LEU A 55 12.35 3.44 19.91
C LEU A 55 13.28 4.16 18.91
N GLU A 56 14.58 4.16 19.16
CA GLU A 56 15.58 4.70 18.22
C GLU A 56 15.56 3.92 16.89
N VAL A 57 15.55 2.59 16.96
CA VAL A 57 15.44 1.74 15.75
C VAL A 57 14.11 1.95 15.02
N GLU A 58 12.99 2.07 15.75
CA GLU A 58 11.69 2.39 15.16
C GLU A 58 11.70 3.77 14.48
N GLN A 59 12.31 4.78 15.11
CA GLN A 59 12.43 6.12 14.55
C GLN A 59 13.26 6.11 13.26
N GLU A 60 14.39 5.41 13.23
CA GLU A 60 15.23 5.28 12.03
C GLU A 60 14.47 4.61 10.88
N ASN A 61 13.73 3.53 11.18
CA ASN A 61 12.89 2.86 10.17
C ASN A 61 11.80 3.77 9.62
N LEU A 62 11.12 4.54 10.48
CA LEU A 62 10.08 5.49 10.06
C LEU A 62 10.65 6.63 9.21
N LEU A 63 11.86 7.12 9.51
CA LEU A 63 12.54 8.14 8.70
C LEU A 63 12.88 7.62 7.31
N LEU A 64 13.38 6.38 7.21
CA LEU A 64 13.66 5.73 5.93
C LEU A 64 12.38 5.52 5.10
N GLU A 65 11.29 5.10 5.75
CA GLU A 65 9.99 4.92 5.10
C GLU A 65 9.44 6.26 4.59
N LEU A 66 9.53 7.32 5.39
CA LEU A 66 9.11 8.67 4.99
C LEU A 66 9.91 9.19 3.80
N GLU A 67 11.24 9.02 3.81
CA GLU A 67 12.10 9.43 2.69
C GLU A 67 11.74 8.67 1.41
N ALA A 68 11.50 7.35 1.52
CA ALA A 68 11.07 6.54 0.38
C ALA A 68 9.71 7.00 -0.17
N ALA A 69 8.76 7.31 0.72
CA ALA A 69 7.44 7.82 0.34
C ALA A 69 7.54 9.18 -0.37
N LEU A 70 8.36 10.10 0.13
CA LEU A 70 8.58 11.41 -0.50
C LEU A 70 9.19 11.24 -1.90
N ARG A 71 10.17 10.36 -2.07
CA ARG A 71 10.79 10.08 -3.37
C ARG A 71 9.79 9.47 -4.38
N ILE A 72 8.83 8.68 -3.91
CA ILE A 72 7.74 8.16 -4.75
C ILE A 72 6.80 9.30 -5.14
N GLY A 73 6.44 10.18 -4.20
CA GLY A 73 5.61 11.34 -4.45
C GLY A 73 6.20 12.29 -5.49
N GLU A 74 7.50 12.57 -5.42
CA GLU A 74 8.21 13.40 -6.41
C GLU A 74 8.15 12.79 -7.81
N ARG A 75 8.43 11.49 -7.94
CA ARG A 75 8.32 10.77 -9.23
C ARG A 75 6.90 10.78 -9.81
N LEU A 76 5.89 10.64 -8.96
CA LEU A 76 4.49 10.72 -9.39
C LEU A 76 4.13 12.13 -9.87
N SER A 77 4.62 13.16 -9.20
CA SER A 77 4.43 14.56 -9.63
C SER A 77 5.01 14.80 -11.02
N ASP A 78 6.26 14.37 -11.26
CA ASP A 78 6.90 14.50 -12.58
C ASP A 78 6.14 13.76 -13.69
N GLN A 79 5.57 12.60 -13.36
CA GLN A 79 4.73 11.82 -14.28
C GLN A 79 3.44 12.57 -14.62
N VAL A 80 2.77 13.17 -13.64
CA VAL A 80 1.57 13.97 -13.86
C VAL A 80 1.87 15.16 -14.76
N ASP A 81 2.93 15.91 -14.49
CA ASP A 81 3.34 17.05 -15.31
C ASP A 81 3.65 16.66 -16.75
N THR A 82 4.25 15.48 -16.94
CA THR A 82 4.52 14.93 -18.28
C THR A 82 3.22 14.56 -18.99
N LEU A 83 2.31 13.86 -18.31
CA LEU A 83 1.01 13.50 -18.88
C LEU A 83 0.16 14.72 -19.22
N GLU A 84 0.18 15.77 -18.40
CA GLU A 84 -0.53 17.01 -18.69
C GLU A 84 0.03 17.70 -19.94
N ARG A 85 1.36 17.71 -20.10
CA ARG A 85 2.02 18.23 -21.30
C ARG A 85 1.63 17.43 -22.55
N ASP A 86 1.70 16.10 -22.48
CA ASP A 86 1.35 15.20 -23.59
C ASP A 86 -0.13 15.34 -23.96
N LEU A 87 -1.02 15.50 -22.97
CA LEU A 87 -2.44 15.71 -23.19
C LEU A 87 -2.70 17.07 -23.86
N ALA A 88 -1.99 18.13 -23.47
CA ALA A 88 -2.10 19.44 -24.08
C ALA A 88 -1.63 19.40 -25.56
N GLU A 89 -0.53 18.71 -25.84
CA GLU A 89 -0.04 18.50 -27.21
C GLU A 89 -1.04 17.68 -28.05
N SER A 90 -1.59 16.61 -27.47
CA SER A 90 -2.62 15.79 -28.13
C SER A 90 -3.88 16.60 -28.44
N ARG A 91 -4.32 17.47 -27.53
CA ARG A 91 -5.48 18.35 -27.78
C ARG A 91 -5.20 19.38 -28.88
N GLY A 92 -3.98 19.91 -28.97
CA GLY A 92 -3.60 20.86 -30.02
C GLY A 92 -3.51 20.22 -31.42
N THR A 93 -3.24 18.92 -31.50
CA THR A 93 -3.06 18.19 -32.76
C THR A 93 -4.28 17.38 -33.17
N ARG A 94 -5.18 17.06 -32.25
CA ARG A 94 -6.39 16.28 -32.53
C ARG A 94 -7.45 17.15 -33.20
N LEU A 95 -7.76 16.83 -34.44
CA LEU A 95 -8.94 17.37 -35.13
C LEU A 95 -10.19 17.01 -34.30
N GLU A 96 -10.87 18.02 -33.78
CA GLU A 96 -12.14 17.82 -33.08
C GLU A 96 -13.17 17.26 -34.07
N VAL A 97 -13.65 16.03 -33.81
CA VAL A 97 -14.74 15.43 -34.58
C VAL A 97 -16.02 16.15 -34.20
N ARG A 98 -16.37 17.20 -34.95
CA ARG A 98 -17.66 17.85 -34.85
C ARG A 98 -18.69 17.00 -35.61
N GLU A 99 -19.67 16.45 -34.90
CA GLU A 99 -20.81 15.80 -35.53
C GLU A 99 -21.55 16.82 -36.39
N ILE A 100 -21.35 16.75 -37.70
CA ILE A 100 -22.17 17.45 -38.67
C ILE A 100 -23.49 16.67 -38.72
N ARG A 101 -24.51 17.14 -38.00
CA ARG A 101 -25.89 16.63 -38.10
C ARG A 101 -26.50 17.04 -39.44
N SER A 102 -25.92 16.57 -40.53
CA SER A 102 -26.46 16.72 -41.87
C SER A 102 -27.59 15.71 -42.04
N THR A 103 -28.76 16.17 -42.49
CA THR A 103 -29.88 15.33 -42.97
C THR A 103 -29.56 14.68 -44.32
N ALA A 104 -28.28 14.51 -44.66
CA ALA A 104 -27.87 13.84 -45.88
C ALA A 104 -28.27 12.37 -45.79
N ASP A 105 -29.24 12.00 -46.61
CA ASP A 105 -29.58 10.61 -46.84
C ASP A 105 -28.50 9.98 -47.70
N PHE A 106 -27.49 9.40 -47.06
CA PHE A 106 -26.46 8.68 -47.79
C PHE A 106 -27.04 7.38 -48.34
N PRO A 107 -26.77 7.02 -49.62
CA PRO A 107 -27.28 5.81 -50.26
C PRO A 107 -26.60 4.53 -49.75
N ILE A 108 -26.07 4.54 -48.53
CA ILE A 108 -25.37 3.44 -47.86
C ILE A 108 -26.01 3.16 -46.51
N GLN A 109 -25.97 1.90 -46.09
CA GLN A 109 -26.45 1.42 -44.80
C GLN A 109 -25.43 0.46 -44.19
N ARG A 110 -25.63 0.13 -42.90
CA ARG A 110 -24.83 -0.88 -42.20
C ARG A 110 -25.55 -2.22 -42.24
N ALA A 111 -24.87 -3.25 -42.72
CA ALA A 111 -25.31 -4.63 -42.64
C ALA A 111 -24.28 -5.46 -41.86
N MET A 112 -24.72 -6.58 -41.31
CA MET A 112 -23.91 -7.42 -40.43
C MET A 112 -23.66 -8.79 -41.08
N ALA A 113 -22.41 -9.23 -41.06
CA ALA A 113 -22.03 -10.55 -41.53
C ALA A 113 -22.45 -11.63 -40.51
N ASP A 114 -22.91 -12.77 -41.02
CA ASP A 114 -23.19 -13.96 -40.23
C ASP A 114 -21.93 -14.83 -40.09
N ALA A 115 -21.97 -15.80 -39.18
CA ALA A 115 -20.87 -16.72 -38.98
C ALA A 115 -20.59 -17.55 -40.24
N GLY A 116 -19.36 -17.48 -40.74
CA GLY A 116 -18.92 -18.24 -41.93
C GLY A 116 -19.26 -17.58 -43.26
N ASP A 117 -19.75 -16.35 -43.28
CA ASP A 117 -19.97 -15.60 -44.52
C ASP A 117 -18.65 -15.38 -45.28
N THR A 118 -18.73 -15.54 -46.60
CA THR A 118 -17.70 -15.02 -47.52
C THR A 118 -18.13 -13.64 -48.02
N VAL A 119 -17.18 -12.83 -48.49
CA VAL A 119 -17.52 -11.51 -49.07
C VAL A 119 -18.51 -11.65 -50.23
N ALA A 120 -18.33 -12.66 -51.08
CA ALA A 120 -19.24 -12.96 -52.19
C ALA A 120 -20.63 -13.40 -51.72
N GLY A 121 -20.71 -14.28 -50.72
CA GLY A 121 -21.97 -14.76 -50.16
C GLY A 121 -22.76 -13.65 -49.46
N PHE A 122 -22.04 -12.84 -48.67
CA PHE A 122 -22.60 -11.66 -48.03
C PHE A 122 -23.14 -10.66 -49.05
N ALA A 123 -22.35 -10.35 -50.09
CA ALA A 123 -22.79 -9.43 -51.14
C ALA A 123 -24.07 -9.92 -51.83
N ALA A 124 -24.17 -11.20 -52.14
CA ALA A 124 -25.37 -11.79 -52.74
C ALA A 124 -26.59 -11.70 -51.82
N ARG A 125 -26.43 -11.93 -50.51
CA ARG A 125 -27.50 -11.80 -49.50
C ARG A 125 -28.00 -10.35 -49.42
N GLU A 126 -27.07 -9.40 -49.42
CA GLU A 126 -27.36 -7.97 -49.38
C GLU A 126 -27.76 -7.40 -50.77
N GLY A 127 -28.01 -8.26 -51.76
CA GLY A 127 -28.48 -7.87 -53.10
C GLY A 127 -27.52 -6.97 -53.88
N THR A 128 -26.22 -7.11 -53.64
CA THR A 128 -25.15 -6.32 -54.25
C THR A 128 -24.06 -7.24 -54.84
N THR A 129 -22.95 -6.68 -55.31
CA THR A 129 -21.81 -7.42 -55.82
C THR A 129 -20.61 -7.31 -54.87
N GLU A 130 -19.76 -8.34 -54.87
CA GLU A 130 -18.52 -8.34 -54.09
C GLU A 130 -17.65 -7.11 -54.37
N ALA A 131 -17.55 -6.70 -55.64
CA ALA A 131 -16.81 -5.50 -56.03
C ALA A 131 -17.34 -4.23 -55.36
N VAL A 132 -18.67 -4.09 -55.24
CA VAL A 132 -19.30 -2.94 -54.56
C VAL A 132 -19.06 -2.99 -53.05
N VAL A 133 -19.17 -4.17 -52.43
CA VAL A 133 -18.87 -4.33 -51.00
C VAL A 133 -17.41 -3.97 -50.70
N ARG A 134 -16.46 -4.42 -51.54
CA ARG A 134 -15.04 -4.08 -51.41
C ARG A 134 -14.78 -2.59 -51.64
N ALA A 135 -15.46 -1.97 -52.60
CA ALA A 135 -15.35 -0.54 -52.84
C ALA A 135 -15.82 0.32 -51.66
N LEU A 136 -16.88 -0.12 -50.95
CA LEU A 136 -17.40 0.56 -49.76
C LEU A 136 -16.62 0.22 -48.47
N ASN A 137 -15.85 -0.87 -48.48
CA ASN A 137 -15.09 -1.35 -47.31
C ASN A 137 -13.64 -1.67 -47.73
N PRO A 138 -12.78 -0.66 -47.98
CA PRO A 138 -11.44 -0.88 -48.53
C PRO A 138 -10.53 -1.76 -47.67
N TRP A 139 -10.78 -1.85 -46.36
CA TRP A 139 -10.03 -2.73 -45.45
C TRP A 139 -10.30 -4.22 -45.66
N LEU A 140 -11.27 -4.60 -46.51
CA LEU A 140 -11.51 -6.00 -46.90
C LEU A 140 -10.63 -6.45 -48.07
N GLU A 141 -9.71 -5.63 -48.59
CA GLU A 141 -8.88 -6.00 -49.73
C GLU A 141 -8.04 -7.26 -49.42
N GLY A 142 -8.18 -8.30 -50.26
CA GLY A 142 -7.54 -9.61 -50.04
C GLY A 142 -8.22 -10.52 -49.01
N THR A 143 -9.31 -10.07 -48.38
CA THR A 143 -10.11 -10.89 -47.45
C THR A 143 -11.18 -11.68 -48.20
N GLU A 144 -11.24 -13.01 -48.03
CA GLU A 144 -12.29 -13.85 -48.62
C GLU A 144 -13.44 -14.17 -47.65
N THR A 145 -13.13 -14.31 -46.36
CA THR A 145 -14.07 -14.67 -45.28
C THR A 145 -14.26 -13.51 -44.32
N LEU A 146 -15.49 -13.32 -43.87
CA LEU A 146 -15.87 -12.26 -42.94
C LEU A 146 -15.84 -12.78 -41.50
N GLU A 147 -15.52 -11.88 -40.57
CA GLU A 147 -15.64 -12.19 -39.16
C GLU A 147 -17.12 -12.24 -38.76
N THR A 148 -17.43 -13.08 -37.77
CA THR A 148 -18.79 -13.21 -37.27
C THR A 148 -19.25 -11.88 -36.66
N PHE A 149 -20.43 -11.40 -37.06
CA PHE A 149 -21.02 -10.12 -36.64
C PHE A 149 -20.23 -8.88 -37.10
N GLN A 150 -19.36 -9.01 -38.09
CA GLN A 150 -18.65 -7.87 -38.68
C GLN A 150 -19.65 -6.90 -39.32
N THR A 151 -19.56 -5.62 -38.99
CA THR A 151 -20.41 -4.57 -39.58
C THR A 151 -19.76 -4.00 -40.83
N LEU A 152 -20.48 -4.04 -41.95
CA LEU A 152 -20.02 -3.59 -43.26
C LEU A 152 -20.97 -2.54 -43.84
N TRP A 153 -20.40 -1.65 -44.66
CA TRP A 153 -21.19 -0.70 -45.44
C TRP A 153 -21.67 -1.34 -46.73
N VAL A 154 -22.98 -1.28 -46.97
CA VAL A 154 -23.63 -1.79 -48.18
C VAL A 154 -24.54 -0.71 -48.76
N PRO A 155 -24.80 -0.70 -50.07
CA PRO A 155 -25.76 0.24 -50.66
C PRO A 155 -27.17 -0.02 -50.13
N LYS A 156 -27.97 1.05 -49.98
CA LYS A 156 -29.40 0.91 -49.69
C LYS A 156 -30.11 0.30 -50.91
N GLN A 157 -30.91 -0.74 -50.68
CA GLN A 157 -31.80 -1.26 -51.73
C GLN A 157 -32.96 -0.27 -51.91
N GLN A 158 -33.19 0.17 -53.15
CA GLN A 158 -34.30 1.07 -53.53
C GLN A 158 -35.60 0.29 -53.72
#